data_AF-A0A3M1ZT52-F1
#
_entry.id   AF-A0A3M1ZT52-F1
#
_cell.length_a   1.000
_cell.length_b   1.000
_cell.length_c   1.000
_cell.angle_alpha   90.00
_cell.angle_beta   90.00
_cell.angle_gamma   90.00
#
_symmetry.space_group_name_H-M   'P 1'
#
loop_
_entity.id
_entity.type
_entity.pdbx_description
1 polymer ?
#
loop_
_entity_poly.entity_id
_entity_poly.type
_entity_poly.pdbx_seq_one_letter_code
_entity_poly.pdbx_strand_id
1 'polypeptide(L)'
;MKGRFPDEATYQKALEGENLTEDALKDLIAQQVLVRHYVETEIQPGVKVSDDEVKKFYEDNKDKFSTPEQVRASHILIRADASQPEAERKAAREKAEALRKRAAAGEDFATLAKENSEDPGSAPNGGDLGFFTRERMVKPFADAAFALETGKISDVVETRFGYHVIKVTDRKEATQHGFDEVKDNIAEYLKAKALDEAVQAKLAELRKSAKVDVVAPHL
;
A
#
# COMPACT_ATOMS: atom_id res chain seq x y z
N MET A 1 -27.85 -17.73 11.56
CA MET A 1 -26.99 -18.23 10.46
C MET A 1 -27.78 -18.46 9.17
N LYS A 2 -28.88 -19.21 9.19
CA LYS A 2 -29.77 -19.39 8.02
C LYS A 2 -30.26 -18.06 7.40
N GLY A 3 -30.52 -17.04 8.22
CA GLY A 3 -30.94 -15.71 7.75
C GLY A 3 -29.88 -14.87 7.00
N ARG A 4 -28.65 -15.38 6.78
CA ARG A 4 -27.67 -14.76 5.86
C ARG A 4 -27.81 -15.26 4.41
N PHE A 5 -28.64 -16.28 4.20
CA PHE A 5 -28.87 -16.88 2.88
C PHE A 5 -30.26 -16.46 2.37
N PRO A 6 -30.42 -16.25 1.05
CA PRO A 6 -31.71 -15.88 0.46
C PRO A 6 -32.81 -16.93 0.71
N ASP A 7 -32.45 -18.21 0.77
CA ASP A 7 -33.35 -19.34 0.97
C ASP A 7 -32.60 -20.58 1.51
N GLU A 8 -33.37 -21.59 1.94
CA GLU A 8 -32.83 -22.84 2.50
C GLU A 8 -32.02 -23.64 1.47
N ALA A 9 -32.40 -23.62 0.18
CA ALA A 9 -31.68 -24.35 -0.85
C ALA A 9 -30.26 -23.79 -1.06
N THR A 10 -30.13 -22.47 -1.01
CA THR A 10 -28.85 -21.76 -1.11
C THR A 10 -27.99 -22.00 0.14
N TYR A 11 -28.60 -22.10 1.31
CA TYR A 11 -27.92 -22.49 2.54
C TYR A 11 -27.37 -23.93 2.48
N GLN A 12 -28.20 -24.90 2.07
CA GLN A 12 -27.79 -26.30 1.96
C GLN A 12 -26.70 -26.50 0.91
N LYS A 13 -26.79 -25.83 -0.24
CA LYS A 13 -25.75 -25.89 -1.28
C LYS A 13 -24.41 -25.32 -0.80
N ALA A 14 -24.42 -24.30 0.06
CA ALA A 14 -23.20 -23.75 0.65
C ALA A 14 -22.55 -24.73 1.63
N LEU A 15 -23.36 -25.44 2.43
CA LEU A 15 -22.88 -26.51 3.32
C LEU A 15 -22.25 -27.67 2.52
N GLU A 16 -22.91 -28.11 1.45
CA GLU A 16 -22.40 -29.16 0.55
C GLU A 16 -21.06 -28.75 -0.10
N GLY A 17 -20.94 -27.49 -0.53
CA GLY A 17 -19.71 -26.96 -1.14
C GLY A 17 -18.50 -26.96 -0.20
N GLU A 18 -18.73 -26.87 1.11
CA GLU A 18 -17.70 -26.94 2.16
C GLU A 18 -17.56 -28.35 2.76
N ASN A 19 -18.30 -29.35 2.25
CA ASN A 19 -18.41 -30.70 2.82
C ASN A 19 -18.82 -30.72 4.32
N LEU A 20 -19.68 -29.80 4.73
CA LEU A 20 -20.14 -29.67 6.11
C LEU A 20 -21.60 -30.10 6.26
N THR A 21 -21.94 -30.75 7.38
CA THR A 21 -23.34 -30.92 7.81
C THR A 21 -23.77 -29.74 8.66
N GLU A 22 -25.09 -29.53 8.80
CA GLU A 22 -25.61 -28.47 9.68
C GLU A 22 -25.13 -28.66 11.13
N ASP A 23 -25.04 -29.90 11.61
CA ASP A 23 -24.57 -30.20 12.96
C ASP A 23 -23.06 -29.97 13.10
N ALA A 24 -22.24 -30.36 12.11
CA ALA A 24 -20.82 -30.04 12.10
C ALA A 24 -20.56 -28.53 12.09
N LEU A 25 -21.37 -27.77 11.35
CA LEU A 25 -21.31 -26.32 11.37
C LEU A 25 -21.67 -25.75 12.75
N LYS A 26 -22.74 -26.26 13.40
CA LYS A 26 -23.11 -25.85 14.77
C LYS A 26 -21.98 -26.12 15.76
N ASP A 27 -21.35 -27.29 15.67
CA ASP A 27 -20.23 -27.66 16.54
C ASP A 27 -19.02 -26.75 16.32
N LEU A 28 -18.68 -26.44 15.06
CA LEU A 28 -17.60 -25.51 14.72
C LEU A 28 -17.86 -24.11 15.33
N ILE A 29 -19.09 -23.61 15.20
CA ILE A 29 -19.48 -22.31 15.77
C ILE A 29 -19.42 -22.35 17.29
N ALA A 30 -19.95 -23.41 17.90
CA ALA A 30 -19.89 -23.59 19.34
C ALA A 30 -18.45 -23.57 19.83
N GLN A 31 -17.53 -24.27 19.15
CA GLN A 31 -16.09 -24.24 19.44
C GLN A 31 -15.51 -22.83 19.30
N GLN A 32 -15.82 -22.11 18.22
CA GLN A 32 -15.34 -20.73 18.02
C GLN A 32 -15.83 -19.78 19.12
N VAL A 33 -17.11 -19.88 19.51
CA VAL A 33 -17.69 -19.08 20.58
C VAL A 33 -17.04 -19.41 21.92
N LEU A 34 -16.81 -20.69 22.21
CA LEU A 34 -16.13 -21.13 23.43
C LEU A 34 -14.69 -20.63 23.50
N VAL A 35 -13.92 -20.74 22.42
CA VAL A 35 -12.56 -20.22 22.35
C VAL A 35 -12.55 -18.71 22.52
N ARG A 36 -13.42 -17.98 21.83
CA ARG A 36 -13.54 -16.53 22.00
C ARG A 36 -13.88 -16.16 23.44
N HIS A 37 -14.88 -16.81 24.03
CA HIS A 37 -15.29 -16.56 25.41
C HIS A 37 -14.13 -16.81 26.38
N TYR A 38 -13.39 -17.91 26.21
CA TYR A 38 -12.20 -18.22 27.00
C TYR A 38 -11.13 -17.13 26.87
N VAL A 39 -10.84 -16.66 25.66
CA VAL A 39 -9.88 -15.56 25.47
C VAL A 39 -10.37 -14.29 26.18
N GLU A 40 -11.65 -13.94 26.04
CA GLU A 40 -12.27 -12.76 26.64
C GLU A 40 -12.28 -12.81 28.18
N THR A 41 -12.50 -13.98 28.79
CA THR A 41 -12.63 -14.10 30.25
C THR A 41 -11.32 -14.47 30.95
N GLU A 42 -10.50 -15.31 30.34
CA GLU A 42 -9.32 -15.88 31.01
C GLU A 42 -8.00 -15.19 30.62
N ILE A 43 -7.92 -14.62 29.41
CA ILE A 43 -6.67 -14.07 28.87
C ILE A 43 -6.72 -12.54 28.86
N GLN A 44 -7.74 -11.98 28.23
CA GLN A 44 -7.86 -10.54 27.99
C GLN A 44 -7.78 -9.67 29.26
N PRO A 45 -8.33 -10.06 30.43
CA PRO A 45 -8.22 -9.23 31.64
C PRO A 45 -6.79 -9.05 32.15
N GLY A 46 -5.88 -9.96 31.79
CA GLY A 46 -4.44 -9.86 32.10
C GLY A 46 -3.66 -8.97 31.13
N VAL A 47 -4.23 -8.64 29.97
CA VAL A 47 -3.58 -7.83 28.94
C VAL A 47 -3.73 -6.35 29.28
N LYS A 48 -2.63 -5.70 29.63
CA LYS A 48 -2.56 -4.27 29.91
C LYS A 48 -1.47 -3.65 29.04
N VAL A 49 -1.78 -2.48 28.48
CA VAL A 49 -0.83 -1.62 27.78
C VAL A 49 -0.84 -0.30 28.52
N SER A 50 0.34 0.15 28.94
CA SER A 50 0.55 1.41 29.64
C SER A 50 0.82 2.55 28.67
N ASP A 51 0.51 3.78 29.09
CA ASP A 51 0.81 5.00 28.31
C ASP A 51 2.31 5.13 28.00
N ASP A 52 3.18 4.66 28.91
CA ASP A 52 4.63 4.65 28.71
C ASP A 52 5.04 3.70 27.57
N GLU A 53 4.39 2.55 27.43
CA GLU A 53 4.63 1.63 26.31
C GLU A 53 4.15 2.22 24.98
N VAL A 54 2.99 2.89 24.98
CA VAL A 54 2.45 3.59 23.81
C VAL A 54 3.41 4.70 23.36
N LYS A 55 3.87 5.52 24.32
CA LYS A 55 4.83 6.60 24.05
C LYS A 55 6.16 6.07 23.58
N LYS A 56 6.69 5.03 24.21
CA LYS A 56 7.93 4.37 23.78
C LYS A 56 7.81 3.83 22.37
N PHE A 57 6.70 3.19 22.03
CA PHE A 57 6.47 2.69 20.68
C PHE A 57 6.46 3.81 19.64
N TYR A 58 5.80 4.94 19.94
CA TYR A 58 5.83 6.11 19.07
C TYR A 58 7.27 6.61 18.84
N GLU A 59 8.04 6.80 19.93
CA GLU A 59 9.40 7.31 19.86
C GLU A 59 10.35 6.39 19.09
N ASP A 60 10.23 5.07 19.29
CA ASP A 60 11.05 4.05 18.63
C ASP A 60 10.65 3.83 17.15
N ASN A 61 9.50 4.35 16.71
CA ASN A 61 8.95 4.09 15.37
C ASN A 61 8.42 5.36 14.67
N LYS A 62 9.02 6.53 14.92
CA LYS A 62 8.53 7.82 14.38
C LYS A 62 8.37 7.84 12.87
N ASP A 63 9.23 7.13 12.15
CA ASP A 63 9.20 6.98 10.69
C ASP A 63 7.87 6.40 10.19
N LYS A 64 7.26 5.50 10.95
CA LYS A 64 5.96 4.88 10.64
C LYS A 64 4.77 5.81 10.81
N PHE A 65 4.96 6.92 11.51
CA PHE A 65 3.93 7.93 11.77
C PHE A 65 4.15 9.18 10.94
N SER A 66 4.70 9.01 9.74
CA SER A 66 4.85 10.08 8.77
C SER A 66 4.02 9.81 7.53
N THR A 67 3.39 10.85 7.00
CA THR A 67 2.90 10.85 5.62
C THR A 67 4.06 11.34 4.75
N PRO A 68 4.57 10.52 3.81
CA PRO A 68 5.67 10.93 2.95
C PRO A 68 5.23 12.07 2.02
N GLU A 69 6.21 12.88 1.62
CA GLU A 69 6.03 13.90 0.60
C GLU A 69 5.44 13.30 -0.69
N GLN A 70 4.50 14.02 -1.30
CA GLN A 70 3.90 13.64 -2.58
C GLN A 70 3.98 14.78 -3.57
N VAL A 71 4.29 14.45 -4.82
CA VAL A 71 4.27 15.40 -5.93
C VAL A 71 3.19 14.97 -6.92
N ARG A 72 2.43 15.95 -7.44
CA ARG A 72 1.63 15.77 -8.64
C ARG A 72 2.39 16.36 -9.83
N ALA A 73 2.54 15.59 -10.89
CA ALA A 73 3.21 16.04 -12.09
C ALA A 73 2.51 15.57 -13.35
N SER A 74 2.66 16.36 -14.40
CA SER A 74 2.40 15.96 -15.78
C SER A 74 3.72 15.64 -16.48
N HIS A 75 3.71 14.70 -17.42
CA HIS A 75 4.92 14.38 -18.19
C HIS A 75 4.66 14.12 -19.68
N ILE A 76 5.73 14.25 -20.45
CA ILE A 76 5.79 13.87 -21.86
C ILE A 76 6.91 12.84 -21.99
N LEU A 77 6.57 11.63 -22.43
CA LEU A 77 7.54 10.57 -22.70
C LEU A 77 7.82 10.51 -24.19
N ILE A 78 9.09 10.59 -24.57
CA ILE A 78 9.58 10.14 -25.87
C ILE A 78 10.35 8.84 -25.66
N ARG A 79 9.83 7.74 -26.19
CA ARG A 79 10.38 6.40 -25.97
C ARG A 79 11.72 6.26 -26.65
N ALA A 80 12.68 5.84 -25.86
CA ALA A 80 13.96 5.39 -26.36
C ALA A 80 14.61 4.46 -25.33
N ASP A 81 14.91 3.23 -25.70
CA ASP A 81 15.58 2.31 -24.80
C ASP A 81 17.06 2.17 -25.16
N ALA A 82 17.85 1.59 -24.24
CA ALA A 82 19.29 1.47 -24.40
C ALA A 82 19.71 0.50 -25.53
N SER A 83 18.80 -0.34 -26.04
CA SER A 83 19.07 -1.24 -27.17
C SER A 83 18.94 -0.56 -28.53
N GLN A 84 18.30 0.61 -28.59
CA GLN A 84 18.16 1.38 -29.82
C GLN A 84 19.48 2.01 -30.26
N PRO A 85 19.68 2.19 -31.58
CA PRO A 85 20.83 2.90 -32.14
C PRO A 85 21.04 4.29 -31.51
N GLU A 86 22.29 4.70 -31.37
CA GLU A 86 22.64 6.02 -30.81
C GLU A 86 21.96 7.17 -31.56
N ALA A 87 21.86 7.07 -32.89
CA ALA A 87 21.19 8.05 -33.73
C ALA A 87 19.70 8.20 -33.37
N GLU A 88 19.00 7.10 -33.09
CA GLU A 88 17.59 7.12 -32.68
C GLU A 88 17.42 7.71 -31.27
N ARG A 89 18.27 7.30 -30.34
CA ARG A 89 18.30 7.88 -28.98
C ARG A 89 18.59 9.37 -29.01
N LYS A 90 19.48 9.84 -29.89
CA LYS A 90 19.77 11.26 -30.07
C LYS A 90 18.56 12.01 -30.63
N ALA A 91 17.91 11.48 -31.66
CA ALA A 91 16.70 12.07 -32.22
C ALA A 91 15.55 12.16 -31.19
N ALA A 92 15.37 11.12 -30.38
CA ALA A 92 14.39 11.12 -29.28
C ALA A 92 14.68 12.20 -28.23
N ARG A 93 15.96 12.37 -27.85
CA ARG A 93 16.39 13.44 -26.94
C ARG A 93 16.15 14.83 -27.54
N GLU A 94 16.50 15.03 -28.81
CA GLU A 94 16.28 16.31 -29.51
C GLU A 94 14.79 16.65 -29.60
N LYS A 95 13.93 15.66 -29.83
CA LYS A 95 12.47 15.82 -29.79
C LYS A 95 11.99 16.23 -28.40
N ALA A 96 12.47 15.57 -27.33
CA ALA A 96 12.13 15.94 -25.96
C ALA A 96 12.59 17.37 -25.61
N GLU A 97 13.79 17.76 -26.02
CA GLU A 97 14.31 19.13 -25.82
C GLU A 97 13.48 20.18 -26.57
N ALA A 98 13.04 19.88 -27.81
CA ALA A 98 12.17 20.77 -28.57
C ALA A 98 10.82 20.99 -27.88
N LEU A 99 10.22 19.91 -27.34
CA LEU A 99 8.95 19.97 -26.60
C LEU A 99 9.11 20.74 -25.29
N ARG A 100 10.21 20.53 -24.56
CA ARG A 100 10.56 21.32 -23.37
C ARG A 100 10.65 22.81 -23.69
N LYS A 101 11.34 23.19 -24.78
CA LYS A 101 11.47 24.59 -25.20
C LYS A 101 10.11 25.23 -25.52
N ARG A 102 9.23 24.51 -26.22
CA ARG A 102 7.85 24.95 -26.50
C ARG A 102 7.05 25.16 -25.22
N ALA A 103 7.09 24.20 -24.30
CA ALA A 103 6.42 24.31 -23.01
C ALA A 103 6.97 25.49 -22.17
N ALA A 104 8.29 25.69 -22.17
CA ALA A 104 8.94 26.82 -21.48
C ALA A 104 8.60 28.18 -22.12
N ALA A 105 8.29 28.21 -23.42
CA ALA A 105 7.80 29.38 -24.12
C ALA A 105 6.31 29.70 -23.86
N GLY A 106 5.63 28.89 -23.03
CA GLY A 106 4.25 29.13 -22.60
C GLY A 106 3.19 28.33 -23.36
N GLU A 107 3.59 27.41 -24.24
CA GLU A 107 2.63 26.49 -24.87
C GLU A 107 2.00 25.55 -23.84
N ASP A 108 0.72 25.22 -24.01
CA ASP A 108 -0.01 24.39 -23.07
C ASP A 108 0.59 22.98 -22.97
N PHE A 109 1.07 22.63 -21.78
CA PHE A 109 1.75 21.37 -21.52
C PHE A 109 0.84 20.16 -21.75
N ALA A 110 -0.45 20.27 -21.40
CA ALA A 110 -1.40 19.17 -21.56
C ALA A 110 -1.65 18.86 -23.04
N THR A 111 -1.71 19.89 -23.89
CA THR A 111 -1.80 19.75 -25.34
C THR A 111 -0.55 19.10 -25.91
N LEU A 112 0.64 19.59 -25.55
CA LEU A 112 1.92 18.98 -25.95
C LEU A 112 1.99 17.50 -25.54
N ALA A 113 1.55 17.15 -24.33
CA ALA A 113 1.52 15.78 -23.86
C ALA A 113 0.54 14.90 -24.65
N LYS A 114 -0.69 15.36 -24.89
CA LYS A 114 -1.69 14.62 -25.69
C LYS A 114 -1.22 14.31 -27.10
N GLU A 115 -0.52 15.27 -27.72
CA GLU A 115 -0.10 15.16 -29.11
C GLU A 115 1.22 14.38 -29.29
N ASN A 116 2.12 14.44 -28.30
CA ASN A 116 3.51 14.00 -28.49
C ASN A 116 3.97 12.90 -27.53
N SER A 117 3.29 12.70 -26.40
CA SER A 117 3.71 11.71 -25.41
C SER A 117 3.37 10.29 -25.88
N GLU A 118 4.34 9.41 -25.73
CA GLU A 118 4.23 7.97 -26.04
C GLU A 118 3.90 7.14 -24.79
N ASP A 119 3.48 7.79 -23.70
CA ASP A 119 2.91 7.12 -22.53
C ASP A 119 1.38 7.00 -22.65
N PRO A 120 0.85 5.81 -22.95
CA PRO A 120 -0.60 5.62 -23.13
C PRO A 120 -1.40 5.82 -21.84
N GLY A 121 -0.77 5.71 -20.66
CA GLY A 121 -1.47 5.84 -19.38
C GLY A 121 -1.79 7.28 -19.00
N SER A 122 -0.97 8.23 -19.45
CA SER A 122 -1.09 9.65 -19.07
C SER A 122 -1.35 10.58 -20.24
N ALA A 123 -0.86 10.27 -21.46
CA ALA A 123 -0.98 11.14 -22.62
C ALA A 123 -2.43 11.59 -22.89
N PRO A 124 -3.46 10.72 -22.89
CA PRO A 124 -4.84 11.15 -23.10
C PRO A 124 -5.34 12.17 -22.07
N ASN A 125 -4.77 12.14 -20.87
CA ASN A 125 -5.10 13.03 -19.75
C ASN A 125 -4.12 14.22 -19.64
N GLY A 126 -3.44 14.59 -20.73
CA GLY A 126 -2.49 15.72 -20.72
C GLY A 126 -1.19 15.42 -19.97
N GLY A 127 -0.83 14.15 -19.88
CA GLY A 127 0.39 13.69 -19.20
C GLY A 127 0.26 13.62 -17.69
N ASP A 128 -0.90 13.90 -17.09
CA ASP A 128 -1.09 13.89 -15.63
C ASP A 128 -0.92 12.50 -15.03
N LEU A 129 -0.06 12.39 -14.02
CA LEU A 129 0.24 11.16 -13.27
C LEU A 129 -0.48 11.10 -11.92
N GLY A 130 -1.19 12.16 -11.52
CA GLY A 130 -1.73 12.28 -10.17
C GLY A 130 -0.62 12.42 -9.12
N PHE A 131 -0.98 12.29 -7.84
CA PHE A 131 -0.01 12.35 -6.74
C PHE A 131 0.75 11.03 -6.60
N PHE A 132 2.07 11.12 -6.48
CA PHE A 132 2.94 9.97 -6.25
C PHE A 132 4.03 10.28 -5.22
N THR A 133 4.50 9.23 -4.54
CA THR A 133 5.70 9.26 -3.70
C THR A 133 6.92 8.92 -4.54
N ARG A 134 8.13 9.17 -4.03
CA ARG A 134 9.39 8.90 -4.75
C ARG A 134 9.52 7.45 -5.18
N GLU A 135 9.06 6.51 -4.35
CA GLU A 135 9.20 5.06 -4.54
C GLU A 135 8.32 4.53 -5.68
N ARG A 136 7.29 5.28 -6.07
CA ARG A 136 6.40 4.90 -7.18
C ARG A 136 7.01 5.17 -8.56
N MET A 137 8.06 5.98 -8.63
CA MET A 137 8.70 6.38 -9.89
C MET A 137 10.12 5.84 -9.98
N VAL A 138 10.62 5.67 -11.21
CA VAL A 138 12.04 5.34 -11.41
C VAL A 138 12.93 6.48 -10.90
N LYS A 139 14.04 6.13 -10.25
CA LYS A 139 14.87 7.08 -9.51
C LYS A 139 15.20 8.39 -10.27
N PRO A 140 15.64 8.38 -11.54
CA PRO A 140 15.94 9.63 -12.25
C PRO A 140 14.72 10.54 -12.41
N PHE A 141 13.54 9.96 -12.67
CA PHE A 141 12.29 10.70 -12.77
C PHE A 141 11.89 11.28 -11.42
N ALA A 142 11.93 10.46 -10.36
CA ALA A 142 11.59 10.89 -9.01
C ALA A 142 12.50 12.03 -8.53
N ASP A 143 13.81 11.90 -8.72
CA ASP A 143 14.79 12.91 -8.31
C ASP A 143 14.50 14.26 -8.99
N ALA A 144 14.25 14.25 -10.30
CA ALA A 144 13.92 15.46 -11.05
C ALA A 144 12.56 16.06 -10.64
N ALA A 145 11.51 15.25 -10.56
CA ALA A 145 10.18 15.72 -10.21
C ALA A 145 10.14 16.35 -8.81
N PHE A 146 10.77 15.71 -7.83
CA PHE A 146 10.74 16.21 -6.46
C PHE A 146 11.70 17.38 -6.20
N ALA A 147 12.72 17.58 -7.04
CA ALA A 147 13.60 18.76 -6.97
C ALA A 147 12.96 20.03 -7.58
N LEU A 148 11.87 19.90 -8.33
CA LEU A 148 11.20 21.03 -8.98
C LEU A 148 10.19 21.73 -8.07
N GLU A 149 10.16 23.06 -8.14
CA GLU A 149 9.05 23.85 -7.58
C GLU A 149 7.76 23.65 -8.37
N THR A 150 6.61 23.87 -7.71
CA THR A 150 5.30 23.82 -8.36
C THR A 150 5.21 24.80 -9.52
N GLY A 151 4.71 24.32 -10.67
CA GLY A 151 4.59 25.06 -11.92
C GLY A 151 5.83 25.02 -12.81
N LYS A 152 6.97 24.52 -12.33
CA LYS A 152 8.22 24.44 -13.11
C LYS A 152 8.27 23.20 -14.00
N ILE A 153 9.08 23.31 -15.05
CA ILE A 153 9.35 22.26 -16.03
C ILE A 153 10.80 21.81 -15.86
N SER A 154 11.05 20.49 -15.89
CA SER A 154 12.39 19.90 -15.76
C SER A 154 13.27 20.16 -16.98
N ASP A 155 14.56 19.90 -16.83
CA ASP A 155 15.39 19.49 -17.96
C ASP A 155 14.94 18.12 -18.50
N VAL A 156 15.43 17.73 -19.68
CA VAL A 156 15.11 16.39 -20.20
C VAL A 156 15.72 15.32 -19.31
N VAL A 157 14.88 14.44 -18.77
CA VAL A 157 15.27 13.37 -17.86
C VAL A 157 15.35 12.05 -18.63
N GLU A 158 16.51 11.41 -18.62
CA GLU A 158 16.68 10.10 -19.22
C GLU A 158 16.33 8.98 -18.22
N THR A 159 15.61 7.98 -18.69
CA THR A 159 15.29 6.76 -17.93
C THR A 159 15.38 5.55 -18.86
N ARG A 160 15.20 4.35 -18.31
CA ARG A 160 15.08 3.11 -19.10
C ARG A 160 13.92 3.11 -20.12
N PHE A 161 12.96 4.02 -20.00
CA PHE A 161 11.81 4.12 -20.89
C PHE A 161 12.01 5.12 -22.03
N GLY A 162 13.05 5.96 -21.95
CA GLY A 162 13.26 7.09 -22.83
C GLY A 162 13.45 8.39 -22.09
N TYR A 163 13.13 9.47 -22.80
CA TYR A 163 13.34 10.84 -22.38
C TYR A 163 12.04 11.47 -21.92
N HIS A 164 12.08 12.11 -20.76
CA HIS A 164 10.93 12.68 -20.10
C HIS A 164 11.09 14.19 -19.99
N VAL A 165 10.01 14.92 -20.25
CA VAL A 165 9.85 16.31 -19.83
C VAL A 165 8.79 16.31 -18.74
N ILE A 166 9.10 16.85 -17.56
CA ILE A 166 8.26 16.77 -16.38
C ILE A 166 7.81 18.17 -15.99
N LYS A 167 6.53 18.36 -15.66
CA LYS A 167 5.99 19.59 -15.08
C LYS A 167 5.33 19.28 -13.75
N VAL A 168 5.82 19.85 -12.65
CA VAL A 168 5.16 19.71 -11.35
C VAL A 168 3.95 20.63 -11.31
N THR A 169 2.80 20.08 -10.95
CA THR A 169 1.53 20.81 -10.90
C THR A 169 1.04 21.03 -9.48
N ASP A 170 1.44 20.19 -8.52
CA ASP A 170 1.10 20.35 -7.11
C ASP A 170 2.07 19.58 -6.20
N ARG A 171 2.10 19.92 -4.91
CA ARG A 171 2.95 19.29 -3.90
C ARG A 171 2.20 19.16 -2.56
N LYS A 172 2.39 18.03 -1.90
CA LYS A 172 2.05 17.81 -0.50
C LYS A 172 3.33 17.53 0.26
N GLU A 173 3.64 18.39 1.21
CA GLU A 173 4.80 18.23 2.08
C GLU A 173 4.68 16.96 2.92
N ALA A 174 5.84 16.43 3.34
CA ALA A 174 5.86 15.37 4.33
C ALA A 174 5.30 15.90 5.66
N THR A 175 4.43 15.11 6.29
CA THR A 175 3.84 15.46 7.58
C THR A 175 4.20 14.41 8.61
N GLN A 176 4.77 14.83 9.74
CA GLN A 176 4.92 13.99 10.91
C GLN A 176 3.66 14.05 11.76
N HIS A 177 3.02 12.93 12.00
CA HIS A 177 1.88 12.86 12.91
C HIS A 177 2.37 12.93 14.36
N GLY A 178 1.81 13.86 15.13
CA GLY A 178 2.14 14.04 16.54
C GLY A 178 1.64 12.87 17.38
N PHE A 179 2.28 12.63 18.53
CA PHE A 179 1.89 11.55 19.45
C PHE A 179 0.38 11.57 19.78
N ASP A 180 -0.18 12.75 20.06
CA ASP A 180 -1.60 12.89 20.40
C ASP A 180 -2.56 12.49 19.28
N GLU A 181 -2.14 12.59 18.01
CA GLU A 181 -2.95 12.19 16.86
C GLU A 181 -3.02 10.67 16.70
N VAL A 182 -1.98 9.96 17.15
CA VAL A 182 -1.80 8.53 16.86
C VAL A 182 -1.85 7.62 18.10
N LYS A 183 -1.83 8.18 19.31
CA LYS A 183 -1.74 7.41 20.57
C LYS A 183 -2.82 6.35 20.71
N ASP A 184 -4.06 6.64 20.31
CA ASP A 184 -5.17 5.69 20.44
C ASP A 184 -4.99 4.50 19.48
N ASN A 185 -4.59 4.77 18.24
CA ASN A 185 -4.27 3.73 17.24
C ASN A 185 -3.08 2.87 17.69
N ILE A 186 -2.06 3.48 18.30
CA ILE A 186 -0.91 2.75 18.86
C ILE A 186 -1.36 1.87 20.02
N ALA A 187 -2.17 2.39 20.94
CA ALA A 187 -2.68 1.64 22.09
C ALA A 187 -3.51 0.43 21.64
N GLU A 188 -4.39 0.60 20.66
CA GLU A 188 -5.17 -0.49 20.06
C GLU A 188 -4.27 -1.54 19.41
N TYR A 189 -3.28 -1.12 18.62
CA TYR A 189 -2.31 -2.01 17.99
C TYR A 189 -1.53 -2.83 19.03
N LEU A 190 -0.99 -2.15 20.05
CA LEU A 190 -0.22 -2.82 21.11
C LEU A 190 -1.09 -3.77 21.93
N LYS A 191 -2.35 -3.42 22.18
CA LYS A 191 -3.29 -4.28 22.90
C LYS A 191 -3.63 -5.53 22.10
N ALA A 192 -3.87 -5.39 20.79
CA ALA A 192 -4.10 -6.53 19.91
C ALA A 192 -2.86 -7.44 19.84
N LYS A 193 -1.67 -6.85 19.72
CA LYS A 193 -0.40 -7.58 19.72
C LYS A 193 -0.16 -8.34 21.03
N ALA A 194 -0.34 -7.67 22.16
CA ALA A 194 -0.16 -8.28 23.49
C ALA A 194 -1.18 -9.40 23.76
N LEU A 195 -2.42 -9.25 23.27
CA LEU A 195 -3.43 -10.30 23.37
C LEU A 195 -3.05 -11.53 22.54
N ASP A 196 -2.60 -11.35 21.29
CA ASP A 196 -2.13 -12.48 20.46
C ASP A 196 -0.95 -13.20 21.11
N GLU A 197 0.04 -12.45 21.61
CA GLU A 197 1.18 -13.02 22.34
C GLU A 197 0.74 -13.81 23.58
N ALA A 198 -0.22 -13.30 24.36
CA ALA A 198 -0.77 -13.99 25.52
C ALA A 198 -1.54 -15.26 25.15
N VAL A 199 -2.31 -15.24 24.04
CA VAL A 199 -2.98 -16.42 23.50
C VAL A 199 -1.97 -17.48 23.06
N GLN A 200 -0.92 -17.10 22.32
CA GLN A 200 0.12 -18.04 21.90
C GLN A 200 0.86 -18.65 23.10
N ALA A 201 1.16 -17.83 24.12
CA ALA A 201 1.76 -18.31 25.36
C ALA A 201 0.85 -19.32 26.08
N LYS A 202 -0.46 -19.03 26.19
CA LYS A 202 -1.42 -19.95 26.82
C LYS A 202 -1.60 -21.24 26.03
N LEU A 203 -1.64 -21.17 24.69
CA LEU A 203 -1.67 -22.36 23.85
C LEU A 203 -0.42 -23.22 24.02
N ALA A 204 0.76 -22.61 24.11
CA ALA A 204 2.01 -23.31 24.36
C ALA A 204 2.03 -24.00 25.73
N GLU A 205 1.48 -23.36 26.77
CA GLU A 205 1.28 -23.95 28.10
C GLU A 205 0.34 -25.17 28.03
N LEU A 206 -0.86 -24.99 27.46
CA LEU A 206 -1.88 -26.04 27.37
C LEU A 206 -1.36 -27.27 26.60
N ARG A 207 -0.62 -27.07 25.52
CA ARG A 207 0.01 -28.16 24.75
C ARG A 207 1.00 -28.98 25.56
N LYS A 208 1.72 -28.38 26.52
CA LYS A 208 2.66 -29.12 27.38
C LYS A 208 1.93 -30.00 28.40
N SER A 209 0.78 -29.55 28.88
CA SER A 209 -0.04 -30.31 29.84
C SER A 209 -0.98 -31.32 29.18
N ALA A 210 -1.24 -31.18 27.88
CA ALA A 210 -2.13 -32.06 27.15
C ALA A 210 -1.43 -33.36 26.74
N LYS A 211 -2.13 -34.49 26.85
CA LYS A 211 -1.75 -35.72 26.13
C LYS A 211 -2.14 -35.54 24.67
N VAL A 212 -1.14 -35.31 23.82
CA VAL A 212 -1.33 -35.15 22.38
C VAL A 212 -0.64 -36.32 21.69
N ASP A 213 -1.43 -37.26 21.17
CA ASP A 213 -0.93 -38.33 20.31
C ASP A 213 -0.97 -37.84 18.87
N VAL A 214 0.20 -37.61 18.27
CA VAL A 214 0.30 -37.26 16.85
C VAL A 214 0.19 -38.56 16.06
N VAL A 215 -0.99 -38.82 15.51
CA VAL A 215 -1.20 -39.94 14.59
C VAL A 215 -0.71 -39.51 13.21
N ALA A 216 0.48 -39.97 12.80
CA ALA A 216 0.95 -39.77 11.44
C ALA A 216 0.01 -40.52 10.47
N PRO A 217 -0.42 -39.90 9.35
CA PRO A 217 -1.24 -40.60 8.38
C PRO A 217 -0.44 -41.78 7.82
N HIS A 218 -1.03 -42.98 7.88
CA HIS A 218 -0.52 -44.13 7.14
C HIS A 218 -0.60 -43.80 5.64
N LEU A 219 0.56 -43.76 4.98
CA LEU A 219 0.68 -43.64 3.52
C LEU A 219 0.15 -44.91 2.83
#